data_AF-A0AB33AQS3-F1
#
_entry.id   AF-A0AB33AQS3-F1
#
_cell.length_a   1.000
_cell.length_b   1.000
_cell.length_c   1.000
_cell.angle_alpha   90.00
_cell.angle_beta   90.00
_cell.angle_gamma   90.00
#
_symmetry.space_group_name_H-M   'P 1'
#
loop_
_entity.id
_entity.type
_entity.pdbx_description
1 polymer ?
#
loop_
_entity_poly.entity_id
_entity_poly.type
_entity_poly.pdbx_seq_one_letter_code
_entity_poly.pdbx_strand_id
1 'polypeptide(L)'
;MIRLMFDNIQIAHQEVVNNRHELVLENHLPSVYIIPRELFPQGVKRIPLGDIVNFIEWRIFPKEREDCKKLLKQLGLREYDPLEIAKRTKASLVEDGWWIAFSDTDTFEKDTVRGKMGYPRWN
;
A
#
# COMPACT_ATOMS: atom_id res chain seq x y z
N MET A 1 1.13 6.48 11.05
CA MET A 1 0.37 5.23 11.24
C MET A 1 0.17 4.59 9.87
N ILE A 2 0.31 3.27 9.73
CA ILE A 2 0.09 2.62 8.42
C ILE A 2 -1.41 2.62 8.10
N ARG A 3 -1.76 2.99 6.87
CA ARG A 3 -3.12 2.92 6.35
C ARG A 3 -3.13 2.35 4.94
N LEU A 4 -4.11 1.51 4.66
CA LEU A 4 -4.42 1.04 3.32
C LEU A 4 -5.44 1.98 2.70
N MET A 5 -5.15 2.47 1.52
CA MET A 5 -5.93 3.48 0.82
C MET A 5 -6.39 2.95 -0.55
N PHE A 6 -7.52 3.45 -1.03
CA PHE A 6 -7.94 3.36 -2.43
C PHE A 6 -8.33 4.74 -2.93
N ASP A 7 -7.52 5.28 -3.85
CA ASP A 7 -7.52 6.70 -4.18
C ASP A 7 -7.48 7.55 -2.88
N ASN A 8 -8.55 8.29 -2.57
CA ASN A 8 -8.68 9.11 -1.36
C ASN A 8 -9.53 8.48 -0.25
N ILE A 9 -9.94 7.21 -0.40
CA ILE A 9 -10.70 6.47 0.62
C ILE A 9 -9.73 5.65 1.46
N GLN A 10 -9.78 5.82 2.78
CA GLN A 10 -9.11 4.91 3.71
C GLN A 10 -9.92 3.61 3.78
N ILE A 11 -9.28 2.49 3.47
CA ILE A 11 -9.90 1.15 3.51
C ILE A 11 -9.63 0.46 4.84
N ALA A 12 -8.42 0.63 5.36
CA ALA A 12 -8.00 0.01 6.60
C ALA A 12 -6.95 0.88 7.29
N HIS A 13 -6.86 0.75 8.60
CA HIS A 13 -5.83 1.41 9.41
C HIS A 13 -5.15 0.43 10.35
N GLN A 14 -3.93 0.77 10.73
CA GLN A 14 -3.20 0.03 11.74
C GLN A 14 -3.79 0.30 13.13
N GLU A 15 -4.10 -0.76 13.86
CA GLU A 15 -4.40 -0.72 15.30
C GLU A 15 -3.35 -1.53 16.08
N VAL A 16 -3.18 -1.20 17.36
CA VAL A 16 -2.37 -2.01 18.30
C VAL A 16 -3.30 -2.62 19.34
N VAL A 17 -3.44 -3.94 19.32
CA VAL A 17 -4.28 -4.70 20.25
C VAL A 17 -3.42 -5.73 20.96
N ASN A 18 -3.38 -5.70 22.30
CA ASN A 18 -2.60 -6.63 23.11
C ASN A 18 -1.12 -6.74 22.65
N ASN A 19 -0.47 -5.61 22.38
CA ASN A 19 0.90 -5.50 21.82
C ASN A 19 1.09 -6.15 20.44
N ARG A 20 0.02 -6.47 19.71
CA ARG A 20 0.07 -6.93 18.32
C ARG A 20 -0.38 -5.80 17.41
N HIS A 21 0.36 -5.61 16.33
CA HIS A 21 -0.02 -4.68 15.27
C HIS A 21 -0.94 -5.41 14.30
N GLU A 22 -2.13 -4.87 14.09
CA GLU A 22 -3.13 -5.40 13.17
C GLU A 22 -3.50 -4.32 12.13
N LEU A 23 -3.91 -4.75 10.95
CA LEU A 23 -4.58 -3.89 9.97
C LEU A 23 -6.08 -4.20 10.02
N VAL A 24 -6.89 -3.16 10.21
CA VAL A 24 -8.33 -3.28 10.50
C VAL A 24 -9.12 -2.53 9.44
N LEU A 25 -10.07 -3.22 8.80
CA LEU A 25 -10.97 -2.61 7.81
C LEU A 25 -11.84 -1.53 8.45
N GLU A 26 -12.08 -0.44 7.70
CA GLU A 26 -13.06 0.55 8.09
C GLU A 26 -14.47 -0.05 8.13
N ASN A 27 -15.27 0.41 9.09
CA ASN A 27 -16.65 -0.07 9.25
C ASN A 27 -17.58 0.36 8.11
N HIS A 28 -17.29 1.51 7.48
CA HIS A 28 -18.13 2.12 6.46
C HIS A 28 -17.32 2.36 5.19
N LEU A 29 -17.31 1.35 4.32
CA LEU A 29 -16.71 1.45 3.00
C LEU A 29 -17.82 1.68 1.96
N PRO A 30 -17.59 2.54 0.94
CA PRO A 30 -18.58 2.80 -0.09
C PRO A 30 -18.88 1.57 -0.95
N SER A 31 -17.97 0.60 -1.00
CA SER A 31 -18.12 -0.62 -1.78
C SER A 31 -17.22 -1.72 -1.24
N VAL A 32 -17.64 -2.98 -1.36
CA VAL A 32 -16.77 -4.14 -1.05
C VAL A 32 -15.73 -4.40 -2.15
N TYR A 33 -15.91 -3.83 -3.34
CA TYR A 33 -15.02 -4.03 -4.49
C TYR A 33 -13.69 -3.28 -4.36
N ILE A 34 -13.60 -2.28 -3.48
CA ILE A 34 -12.35 -1.58 -3.21
C ILE A 34 -11.48 -2.31 -2.17
N ILE A 35 -11.95 -3.43 -1.60
CA ILE A 35 -11.18 -4.20 -0.62
C ILE A 35 -10.28 -5.20 -1.38
N PRO A 36 -8.95 -5.16 -1.21
CA PRO A 36 -8.07 -6.14 -1.84
C PRO A 36 -8.28 -7.51 -1.20
N ARG A 37 -8.78 -8.48 -1.97
CA ARG A 37 -9.17 -9.81 -1.49
C ARG A 37 -7.98 -10.66 -1.06
N GLU A 38 -6.82 -10.36 -1.62
CA GLU A 38 -5.53 -10.98 -1.31
C GLU A 38 -5.09 -10.65 0.12
N LEU A 39 -5.49 -9.48 0.62
CA LEU A 39 -5.15 -9.00 1.96
C LEU A 39 -6.30 -9.22 2.95
N PHE A 40 -7.55 -9.04 2.51
CA PHE A 40 -8.76 -9.30 3.30
C PHE A 40 -9.66 -10.31 2.60
N PRO A 41 -9.48 -11.63 2.87
CA PRO A 41 -10.40 -12.66 2.39
C PRO A 41 -11.84 -12.42 2.88
N GLN A 42 -12.83 -13.04 2.22
CA GLN A 42 -14.24 -12.82 2.54
C GLN A 42 -14.55 -13.02 4.02
N GLY A 43 -15.19 -12.03 4.64
CA GLY A 43 -15.58 -12.04 6.05
C GLY A 43 -14.45 -11.67 7.04
N VAL A 44 -13.20 -11.55 6.59
CA VAL A 44 -12.07 -11.13 7.42
C VAL A 44 -12.02 -9.61 7.49
N LYS A 45 -12.03 -9.07 8.71
CA LYS A 45 -11.96 -7.61 8.97
C LYS A 45 -10.67 -7.14 9.62
N ARG A 46 -9.87 -8.07 10.15
CA ARG A 46 -8.65 -7.79 10.90
C ARG A 46 -7.63 -8.82 10.49
N ILE A 47 -6.41 -8.37 10.22
CA ILE A 47 -5.28 -9.23 9.88
C ILE A 47 -4.03 -8.76 10.64
N PRO A 48 -3.06 -9.64 10.93
CA PRO A 48 -1.76 -9.22 11.40
C PRO A 48 -1.13 -8.20 10.43
N LEU A 49 -0.51 -7.14 10.97
CA LEU A 49 0.17 -6.14 10.13
C LEU A 49 1.27 -6.78 9.26
N GLY A 50 1.87 -7.90 9.70
CA GLY A 50 2.86 -8.65 8.92
C GLY A 50 2.37 -9.12 7.54
N ASP A 51 1.06 -9.37 7.38
CA ASP A 51 0.49 -9.81 6.10
C ASP A 51 0.57 -8.70 5.03
N ILE A 52 0.75 -7.44 5.45
CA ILE A 52 0.98 -6.33 4.51
C ILE A 52 2.29 -6.49 3.74
N VAL A 53 3.27 -7.21 4.28
CA VAL A 53 4.57 -7.41 3.63
C VAL A 53 4.37 -8.21 2.35
N ASN A 54 3.58 -9.28 2.40
CA ASN A 54 3.26 -10.08 1.22
C ASN A 54 2.54 -9.21 0.17
N PHE A 55 1.54 -8.42 0.59
CA PHE A 55 0.84 -7.50 -0.30
C PHE A 55 1.78 -6.46 -0.93
N ILE A 56 2.74 -5.94 -0.18
CA ILE A 56 3.78 -5.03 -0.68
C ILE A 56 4.66 -5.73 -1.72
N GLU A 57 5.11 -6.96 -1.46
CA GLU A 57 5.98 -7.69 -2.38
C GLU A 57 5.34 -7.91 -3.75
N TRP A 58 4.03 -8.16 -3.82
CA TRP A 58 3.29 -8.25 -5.08
C TRP A 58 3.21 -6.93 -5.86
N ARG A 59 3.48 -5.80 -5.22
CA ARG A 59 3.23 -4.45 -5.76
C ARG A 59 4.50 -3.65 -6.03
N ILE A 60 5.66 -4.19 -5.68
CA ILE A 60 6.96 -3.62 -6.00
C ILE A 60 7.65 -4.44 -7.09
N PHE A 61 8.71 -3.89 -7.68
CA PHE A 61 9.47 -4.63 -8.68
C PHE A 61 10.16 -5.85 -8.03
N PRO A 62 10.21 -7.02 -8.69
CA PRO A 62 10.86 -8.22 -8.13
C PRO A 62 12.36 -8.01 -7.88
N LYS A 63 12.90 -8.70 -6.88
CA LYS A 63 14.32 -8.63 -6.52
C LYS A 63 15.24 -9.09 -7.66
N GLU A 64 14.79 -10.08 -8.43
CA GLU A 64 15.51 -10.72 -9.54
C GLU A 64 15.39 -9.94 -10.85
N ARG A 65 14.62 -8.84 -10.88
CA ARG A 65 14.44 -8.01 -12.08
C ARG A 65 15.80 -7.50 -12.57
N GLU A 66 16.04 -7.58 -13.88
CA GLU A 66 17.35 -7.26 -14.50
C GLU A 66 17.86 -5.85 -14.13
N ASP A 67 16.96 -4.86 -14.11
CA ASP A 67 17.26 -3.45 -13.79
C ASP A 67 17.09 -3.10 -12.30
N CYS A 68 16.97 -4.09 -11.40
CA CYS A 68 16.76 -3.89 -9.96
C CYS A 68 17.76 -2.89 -9.34
N LYS A 69 19.06 -3.02 -9.62
CA LYS A 69 20.10 -2.09 -9.12
C LYS A 69 19.88 -0.66 -9.59
N LYS A 70 19.40 -0.45 -10.82
CA LYS A 70 19.11 0.87 -11.37
C LYS A 70 17.89 1.49 -10.69
N LEU A 71 16.83 0.71 -10.50
CA LEU A 71 15.61 1.14 -9.80
C LEU A 71 15.90 1.52 -8.35
N LEU A 72 16.67 0.71 -7.63
CA LEU A 72 17.12 1.02 -6.26
C LEU A 72 17.89 2.35 -6.21
N LYS A 73 18.82 2.58 -7.15
CA LYS A 73 19.56 3.85 -7.23
C LYS A 73 18.63 5.05 -7.49
N GLN A 74 17.62 4.91 -8.35
CA GLN A 74 16.62 5.96 -8.59
C GLN A 74 15.77 6.27 -7.35
N LEU A 75 15.52 5.24 -6.53
CA LEU A 75 14.86 5.37 -5.24
C LEU A 75 15.81 5.87 -4.12
N GLY A 76 17.11 6.02 -4.38
CA GLY A 76 18.09 6.37 -3.35
C GLY A 76 18.32 5.26 -2.33
N LEU A 77 18.15 3.99 -2.73
CA LEU A 77 18.33 2.79 -1.92
C LEU A 77 19.62 2.06 -2.31
N ARG A 78 20.29 1.49 -1.30
CA ARG A 78 21.52 0.70 -1.47
C ARG A 78 21.25 -0.79 -1.63
N GLU A 79 20.21 -1.28 -0.98
CA GLU A 79 19.84 -2.69 -0.93
C GLU A 79 18.33 -2.84 -1.16
N TYR A 80 17.94 -4.05 -1.54
CA TYR A 80 16.54 -4.40 -1.75
C TYR A 80 15.87 -4.67 -0.40
N ASP A 81 15.03 -3.73 0.03
CA ASP A 81 14.16 -3.85 1.20
C ASP A 81 12.72 -3.51 0.77
N PRO A 82 11.77 -4.47 0.85
CA PRO A 82 10.40 -4.25 0.41
C PRO A 82 9.70 -3.06 1.08
N LEU A 83 9.91 -2.86 2.39
CA LEU A 83 9.26 -1.79 3.15
C LEU A 83 9.86 -0.42 2.78
N GLU A 84 11.17 -0.34 2.60
CA GLU A 84 11.83 0.91 2.19
C GLU A 84 11.51 1.30 0.75
N ILE A 85 11.34 0.32 -0.14
CA ILE A 85 10.81 0.54 -1.50
C ILE A 85 9.38 1.05 -1.41
N ALA A 86 8.51 0.37 -0.64
CA ALA A 86 7.11 0.75 -0.47
C ALA A 86 6.94 2.15 0.12
N LYS A 87 7.79 2.58 1.08
CA LYS A 87 7.74 3.96 1.61
C LYS A 87 7.94 5.03 0.54
N ARG A 88 8.74 4.73 -0.50
CA ARG A 88 9.07 5.65 -1.61
C ARG A 88 8.09 5.59 -2.77
N THR A 89 7.55 4.40 -3.05
CA THR A 89 6.59 4.17 -4.15
C THR A 89 5.14 4.19 -3.70
N LYS A 90 4.92 4.23 -2.38
CA LYS A 90 3.63 3.99 -1.70
C LYS A 90 3.00 2.64 -2.01
N ALA A 91 3.78 1.68 -2.55
CA ALA A 91 3.27 0.44 -3.14
C ALA A 91 2.09 0.68 -4.12
N SER A 92 2.13 1.83 -4.80
CA SER A 92 1.10 2.26 -5.74
C SER A 92 1.41 1.72 -7.14
N LEU A 93 0.37 1.28 -7.84
CA LEU A 93 0.43 0.82 -9.22
C LEU A 93 -0.33 1.79 -10.11
N VAL A 94 0.00 1.84 -11.40
CA VAL A 94 -0.76 2.67 -12.36
C VAL A 94 -2.12 2.03 -12.67
N GLU A 95 -2.21 0.72 -12.52
CA GLU A 95 -3.30 -0.13 -12.97
C GLU A 95 -4.52 -0.13 -12.03
N ASP A 96 -4.36 0.22 -10.75
CA ASP A 96 -5.43 0.21 -9.75
C ASP A 96 -5.38 1.42 -8.80
N GLY A 97 -6.32 1.51 -7.86
CA GLY A 97 -6.41 2.60 -6.90
C GLY A 97 -5.68 2.38 -5.57
N TRP A 98 -5.10 1.20 -5.32
CA TRP A 98 -4.55 0.85 -4.00
C TRP A 98 -3.16 1.42 -3.76
N TRP A 99 -2.97 1.95 -2.55
CA TRP A 99 -1.67 2.40 -2.06
C TRP A 99 -1.61 2.37 -0.53
N ILE A 100 -0.40 2.51 0.01
CA ILE A 100 -0.14 2.51 1.45
C ILE A 100 0.32 3.89 1.89
N ALA A 101 -0.43 4.50 2.81
CA ALA A 101 0.02 5.68 3.51
C ALA A 101 0.84 5.27 4.74
N PHE A 102 2.03 5.83 4.86
CA PHE A 102 2.94 5.63 6.00
C PHE A 102 2.90 6.82 6.96
N SER A 103 2.47 7.98 6.47
CA SER A 103 2.26 9.22 7.23
C SER A 103 0.81 9.69 7.12
N ASP A 104 0.36 10.48 8.09
CA ASP A 104 -0.95 11.14 8.06
C ASP A 104 -1.00 12.27 7.03
N THR A 105 0.16 12.76 6.61
CA THR A 105 0.33 13.80 5.59
C THR A 105 0.42 13.26 4.16
N ASP A 106 0.50 11.93 3.99
CA ASP A 106 0.54 11.34 2.65
C ASP A 106 -0.81 11.55 1.95
N THR A 107 -0.77 11.91 0.66
CA THR A 107 -1.96 12.18 -0.17
C THR A 107 -1.87 11.44 -1.50
N PHE A 108 -3.02 11.10 -2.09
CA PHE A 108 -3.06 10.43 -3.38
C PHE A 108 -2.31 11.24 -4.45
N GLU A 109 -2.61 12.54 -4.56
CA GLU A 109 -2.12 13.43 -5.62
C GLU A 109 -0.60 13.65 -5.55
N LYS A 110 -0.04 13.77 -4.33
CA LYS A 110 1.36 14.14 -4.16
C LYS A 110 2.29 12.94 -4.02
N ASP A 111 1.79 11.79 -3.58
CA ASP A 111 2.66 10.69 -3.15
C ASP A 111 2.58 9.45 -4.02
N THR A 112 1.45 9.21 -4.69
CA THR A 112 1.26 8.03 -5.54
C THR A 112 1.75 8.27 -6.98
N VAL A 113 2.11 7.20 -7.68
CA VAL A 113 2.50 7.28 -9.10
C VAL A 113 1.34 7.83 -9.93
N ARG A 114 0.12 7.33 -9.69
CA ARG A 114 -1.09 7.76 -10.42
C ARG A 114 -1.42 9.23 -10.20
N GLY A 115 -1.44 9.68 -8.95
CA GLY A 115 -1.72 11.06 -8.59
C GLY A 115 -0.74 12.03 -9.22
N LYS A 116 0.56 11.72 -9.17
CA LYS A 116 1.62 12.52 -9.81
C LYS A 116 1.49 12.60 -11.34
N MET A 117 0.96 11.55 -11.96
CA MET A 117 0.72 11.49 -13.41
C MET A 117 -0.63 12.11 -13.82
N GLY A 118 -1.45 12.55 -12.87
CA GLY A 118 -2.75 13.17 -13.16
C GLY A 118 -3.82 12.19 -13.64
N TYR A 119 -3.68 10.89 -13.35
CA TYR A 119 -4.73 9.93 -13.69
C TYR A 119 -6.00 10.22 -12.89
N PRO A 120 -7.19 9.98 -13.49
CA PRO A 120 -8.43 10.08 -12.76
C PRO A 120 -8.50 9.06 -11.63
N ARG A 121 -9.26 9.42 -10.61
CA ARG A 121 -9.68 8.55 -9.51
C ARG A 121 -10.73 7.57 -10.02
N TRP A 122 -10.76 6.37 -9.46
CA TRP A 122 -11.80 5.38 -9.70
C TRP A 122 -13.04 5.60 -8.81
N ASN A 123 -12.88 6.36 -7.73
CA ASN A 123 -13.91 6.61 -6.71
C ASN A 123 -14.79 7.83 -6.96
#